data_AF-F9W6E2-F1
#
_entry.id   AF-F9W6E2-F1
#
_cell.length_a   1.000
_cell.length_b   1.000
_cell.length_c   1.000
_cell.angle_alpha   90.00
_cell.angle_beta   90.00
_cell.angle_gamma   90.00
#
_symmetry.space_group_name_H-M   'P 1'
#
loop_
_entity.id
_entity.type
_entity.pdbx_description
1 polymer ?
#
loop_
_entity_poly.entity_id
_entity_poly.type
_entity_poly.pdbx_seq_one_letter_code
_entity_poly.pdbx_strand_id
1 'polypeptide(L)'
;MKKISRTSTIRARLDIYLPIFPDTLFCMMERQRCLSPHSQMESKKFPIVICISGGAWIVGCYLWGALVARLLAACGYAVFCPDYRNFPQSDMEGMVLDVSDAIGWVVRNASRYNGDLSNVTLTGQSAGAHLSLMSLISQAQLSAYASSGATPPTAAAYNVCRYNPRVSIQRYIGLSGIYDLQGLVPHFHSRGLYSSVLHKITGGKEKLARFSPAAYFDPQLCNETGETLPENIFDFLPAYMYFLHGDADCSAPVSESANIAFAMRDAQRRMARNRRKAGLSSSSTDAPEQTVFRGGKHGHGYGDVEDGNGSVCQLLDGEGRQCLSVASGQGEVPPAEIRWVKIPNASHTDPIVEEILVARRSSLVEFILRQEDYLAPRRFCGSRMQKEIDENDEDEGAFAALRVPLADFGGSASGVTPVMLPDAILPTCVPHESRPLLMRVASYVIPF
;
A
#
# COMPACT_ATOMS: atom_id res chain seq x y z
N MET A 1 -29.95 33.12 23.39
CA MET A 1 -28.53 32.93 23.75
C MET A 1 -27.73 32.74 22.47
N LYS A 2 -26.62 33.48 22.33
CA LYS A 2 -25.81 33.62 21.10
C LYS A 2 -25.26 32.28 20.60
N LYS A 3 -25.28 32.12 19.26
CA LYS A 3 -24.48 31.19 18.47
C LYS A 3 -23.05 31.11 19.01
N ILE A 4 -22.62 29.94 19.43
CA ILE A 4 -21.18 29.62 19.47
C ILE A 4 -20.80 29.28 18.02
N SER A 5 -20.34 30.30 17.31
CA SER A 5 -19.46 30.09 16.16
C SER A 5 -18.16 29.47 16.67
N ARG A 6 -17.92 28.20 16.34
CA ARG A 6 -16.59 27.58 16.36
C ARG A 6 -16.26 27.15 14.93
N THR A 7 -15.83 28.10 14.12
CA THR A 7 -15.03 27.77 12.93
C THR A 7 -13.66 27.24 13.38
N SER A 8 -13.20 26.22 12.64
CA SER A 8 -11.87 25.59 12.61
C SER A 8 -11.55 24.48 13.62
N THR A 9 -11.66 23.24 13.17
CA THR A 9 -10.61 22.23 13.42
C THR A 9 -10.42 21.42 12.13
N ILE A 10 -9.47 21.86 11.31
CA ILE A 10 -9.08 21.20 10.05
C ILE A 10 -8.44 19.85 10.42
N ARG A 11 -9.21 18.77 10.32
CA ARG A 11 -8.69 17.40 10.19
C ARG A 11 -8.45 17.13 8.69
N ALA A 12 -7.46 16.31 8.35
CA ALA A 12 -6.70 16.29 7.08
C ALA A 12 -5.43 17.16 7.13
N ARG A 13 -4.57 16.85 8.10
CA ARG A 13 -3.19 17.37 8.18
C ARG A 13 -2.24 16.39 7.52
N LEU A 14 -1.04 16.87 7.21
CA LEU A 14 0.05 16.04 6.72
C LEU A 14 1.29 16.36 7.55
N ASP A 15 1.68 15.42 8.41
CA ASP A 15 2.91 15.55 9.18
C ASP A 15 4.09 15.02 8.37
N ILE A 16 5.23 15.71 8.46
CA ILE A 16 6.44 15.39 7.71
C ILE A 16 7.58 15.18 8.71
N TYR A 17 8.17 14.00 8.67
CA TYR A 17 9.35 13.63 9.47
C TYR A 17 10.54 13.55 8.52
N LEU A 18 11.50 14.44 8.75
CA LEU A 18 12.71 14.53 7.94
C LEU A 18 13.87 13.86 8.68
N PRO A 19 14.82 13.25 7.95
CA PRO A 19 16.01 12.70 8.58
C PRO A 19 16.85 13.84 9.17
N ILE A 20 17.24 13.69 10.43
CA ILE A 20 18.11 14.64 11.13
C ILE A 20 19.50 14.02 11.21
N PHE A 21 20.47 14.59 10.48
CA PHE A 21 21.87 14.17 10.62
C PHE A 21 22.49 14.86 11.84
N PRO A 22 23.36 14.16 12.61
CA PRO A 22 24.05 14.73 13.76
C PRO A 22 24.73 16.06 13.43
N ASP A 23 25.36 16.16 12.27
CA ASP A 23 26.07 17.37 11.81
C ASP A 23 25.12 18.58 11.67
N THR A 24 23.89 18.34 11.18
CA THR A 24 22.84 19.35 11.10
C THR A 24 22.40 19.81 12.49
N LEU A 25 22.29 18.87 13.44
CA LEU A 25 21.91 19.15 14.83
C LEU A 25 22.99 19.97 15.55
N PHE A 26 24.27 19.61 15.37
CA PHE A 26 25.40 20.35 15.93
C PHE A 26 25.51 21.77 15.36
N CYS A 27 25.37 21.96 14.03
CA CYS A 27 25.31 23.30 13.43
C CYS A 27 24.12 24.12 13.96
N MET A 28 22.95 23.51 14.17
CA MET A 28 21.77 24.19 14.73
C MET A 28 21.96 24.59 16.21
N MET A 29 22.62 23.74 17.01
CA MET A 29 22.85 23.97 18.43
C MET A 29 23.92 25.02 18.71
N GLU A 30 24.96 25.10 17.88
CA GLU A 30 26.08 26.02 18.13
C GLU A 30 25.82 27.48 17.70
N ARG A 31 24.66 27.80 17.08
CA ARG A 31 24.35 29.13 16.48
C ARG A 31 25.47 29.68 15.60
N GLN A 32 26.37 28.82 15.10
CA GLN A 32 27.39 29.24 14.16
C GLN A 32 26.68 29.54 12.84
N ARG A 33 27.06 30.65 12.19
CA ARG A 33 26.87 30.78 10.74
C ARG A 33 27.78 29.74 10.10
N CYS A 34 27.32 28.49 10.07
CA CYS A 34 27.99 27.45 9.32
C CYS A 34 28.07 27.95 7.88
N LEU A 35 29.29 28.03 7.34
CA LEU A 35 29.53 28.16 5.91
C LEU A 35 28.61 27.15 5.22
N SER A 36 27.76 27.66 4.33
CA SER A 36 26.56 27.04 3.76
C SER A 36 26.43 25.51 3.92
N PRO A 37 25.57 25.01 4.83
CA PRO A 37 25.11 23.61 4.84
C PRO A 37 24.43 23.20 3.52
N HIS A 38 24.10 24.18 2.66
CA HIS A 38 23.47 23.95 1.36
C HIS A 38 24.27 23.04 0.43
N SER A 39 25.61 23.09 0.43
CA SER A 39 26.38 22.37 -0.61
C SER A 39 26.52 20.86 -0.40
N GLN A 40 26.33 20.32 0.82
CA GLN A 40 26.29 18.86 1.05
C GLN A 40 24.87 18.30 1.21
N MET A 41 23.90 19.15 1.56
CA MET A 41 22.50 18.76 1.67
C MET A 41 21.78 18.75 0.31
N GLU A 42 22.30 19.48 -0.69
CA GLU A 42 21.76 19.51 -2.05
C GLU A 42 21.92 18.19 -2.83
N SER A 43 22.82 17.28 -2.44
CA SER A 43 23.10 16.07 -3.24
C SER A 43 22.43 14.78 -2.76
N LYS A 44 21.95 14.69 -1.51
CA LYS A 44 21.41 13.44 -0.96
C LYS A 44 19.89 13.45 -1.00
N LYS A 45 19.31 12.64 -1.89
CA LYS A 45 17.87 12.38 -1.90
C LYS A 45 17.51 11.29 -0.89
N PHE A 46 16.39 11.45 -0.19
CA PHE A 46 15.91 10.54 0.84
C PHE A 46 14.82 9.63 0.29
N PRO A 47 14.90 8.30 0.47
CA PRO A 47 13.79 7.42 0.16
C PRO A 47 12.54 7.87 0.93
N ILE A 48 11.38 7.79 0.28
CA ILE A 48 10.12 8.33 0.79
C ILE A 48 9.28 7.19 1.36
N VAL A 49 8.71 7.39 2.54
CA VAL A 49 7.61 6.56 3.05
C VAL A 49 6.37 7.41 3.27
N ILE A 50 5.24 6.97 2.74
CA ILE A 50 3.92 7.55 3.04
C ILE A 50 3.19 6.58 3.96
N CYS A 51 2.93 6.99 5.21
CA CYS A 51 2.31 6.18 6.24
C CYS A 51 0.85 6.60 6.47
N ILE A 52 -0.11 5.75 6.13
CA ILE A 52 -1.53 5.95 6.40
C ILE A 52 -1.92 5.14 7.65
N SER A 53 -2.20 5.84 8.75
CA SER A 53 -2.58 5.20 10.02
C SER A 53 -3.97 4.57 9.95
N GLY A 54 -4.18 3.51 10.74
CA GLY A 54 -5.49 2.90 10.95
C GLY A 54 -6.30 3.56 12.06
N GLY A 55 -7.34 2.87 12.52
CA GLY A 55 -8.21 3.29 13.63
C GLY A 55 -9.70 3.11 13.35
N ALA A 56 -10.05 1.98 12.72
CA ALA A 56 -11.41 1.54 12.44
C ALA A 56 -12.31 2.63 11.82
N TRP A 57 -11.74 3.53 11.01
CA TRP A 57 -12.43 4.65 10.35
C TRP A 57 -13.08 5.68 11.30
N ILE A 58 -12.97 5.53 12.62
CA ILE A 58 -13.66 6.36 13.62
C ILE A 58 -12.67 7.12 14.52
N VAL A 59 -11.62 6.47 15.02
CA VAL A 59 -10.78 7.01 16.12
C VAL A 59 -9.34 7.33 15.75
N GLY A 60 -8.84 6.77 14.63
CA GLY A 60 -7.44 6.88 14.20
C GLY A 60 -6.94 8.30 13.99
N CYS A 61 -5.69 8.60 14.35
CA CYS A 61 -5.05 9.88 14.04
C CYS A 61 -3.59 9.68 13.61
N TYR A 62 -3.05 10.66 12.90
CA TYR A 62 -1.67 10.65 12.40
C TYR A 62 -0.59 10.36 13.47
N LEU A 63 -0.86 10.66 14.76
CA LEU A 63 0.08 10.40 15.86
C LEU A 63 0.34 8.90 16.08
N TRP A 64 -0.59 8.03 15.67
CA TRP A 64 -0.42 6.58 15.82
C TRP A 64 0.67 6.03 14.90
N GLY A 65 0.96 6.71 13.80
CA GLY A 65 2.11 6.43 12.93
C GLY A 65 3.42 7.09 13.38
N ALA A 66 3.40 7.97 14.39
CA ALA A 66 4.55 8.81 14.72
C ALA A 66 5.77 8.01 15.20
N LEU A 67 5.58 6.90 15.92
CA LEU A 67 6.69 6.06 16.38
C LEU A 67 7.44 5.41 15.20
N VAL A 68 6.69 4.82 14.27
CA VAL A 68 7.24 4.26 13.02
C VAL A 68 7.90 5.35 12.19
N ALA A 69 7.23 6.50 12.04
CA ALA A 69 7.75 7.62 11.24
C ALA A 69 9.06 8.18 11.80
N ARG A 70 9.16 8.33 13.12
CA ARG A 70 10.40 8.76 13.77
C ARG A 70 11.53 7.74 13.64
N LEU A 71 11.21 6.45 13.75
CA LEU A 71 12.21 5.39 13.59
C LEU A 71 12.75 5.35 12.15
N LEU A 72 11.86 5.43 11.15
CA LEU A 72 12.23 5.53 9.73
C LEU A 72 13.02 6.80 9.41
N ALA A 73 12.63 7.95 9.96
CA ALA A 73 13.38 9.20 9.79
C ALA A 73 14.79 9.10 10.38
N ALA A 74 14.95 8.44 11.54
CA ALA A 74 16.26 8.13 12.10
C ALA A 74 17.09 7.18 11.23
N CYS A 75 16.44 6.36 10.38
CA CYS A 75 17.08 5.50 9.38
C CYS A 75 17.33 6.20 8.03
N GLY A 76 17.10 7.52 7.91
CA GLY A 76 17.42 8.28 6.70
C GLY A 76 16.28 8.44 5.68
N TYR A 77 15.03 8.16 6.08
CA TYR A 77 13.85 8.31 5.20
C TYR A 77 13.14 9.65 5.41
N ALA A 78 12.56 10.20 4.34
CA ALA A 78 11.56 11.25 4.46
C ALA A 78 10.19 10.60 4.62
N VAL A 79 9.55 10.80 5.76
CA VAL A 79 8.27 10.14 6.07
C VAL A 79 7.14 11.15 6.09
N PHE A 80 6.07 10.84 5.38
CA PHE A 80 4.85 11.64 5.29
C PHE A 80 3.71 10.87 5.95
N CYS A 81 3.02 11.48 6.91
CA CYS A 81 1.91 10.88 7.64
C CYS A 81 0.62 11.67 7.41
N PRO A 82 -0.09 11.40 6.29
CA PRO A 82 -1.43 11.95 6.07
C PRO A 82 -2.42 11.54 7.15
N ASP A 83 -3.24 12.50 7.57
CA ASP A 83 -4.47 12.28 8.32
C ASP A 83 -5.67 12.37 7.37
N TYR A 84 -6.78 11.72 7.72
CA TYR A 84 -8.04 11.78 6.98
C TYR A 84 -9.22 12.02 7.91
N ARG A 85 -10.36 12.47 7.36
CA ARG A 85 -11.56 12.73 8.15
C ARG A 85 -12.23 11.41 8.57
N ASN A 86 -12.22 11.10 9.86
CA ASN A 86 -12.93 9.94 10.38
C ASN A 86 -14.45 10.13 10.42
N PHE A 87 -15.20 9.03 10.52
CA PHE A 87 -16.63 9.06 10.79
C PHE A 87 -16.90 9.66 12.18
N PRO A 88 -17.91 10.54 12.35
CA PRO A 88 -18.94 10.96 11.38
C PRO A 88 -18.61 12.24 10.58
N GLN A 89 -17.36 12.71 10.58
CA GLN A 89 -16.96 13.90 9.80
C GLN A 89 -16.96 13.62 8.29
N SER A 90 -16.70 12.37 7.92
CA SER A 90 -16.81 11.84 6.55
C SER A 90 -17.31 10.41 6.58
N ASP A 91 -17.91 9.97 5.48
CA ASP A 91 -18.06 8.55 5.17
C ASP A 91 -16.78 8.02 4.50
N MET A 92 -16.80 6.72 4.18
CA MET A 92 -15.68 6.01 3.58
C MET A 92 -15.28 6.56 2.21
N GLU A 93 -16.24 7.09 1.45
CA GLU A 93 -15.97 7.77 0.18
C GLU A 93 -15.07 8.98 0.39
N GLY A 94 -15.45 9.88 1.30
CA GLY A 94 -14.62 11.04 1.62
C GLY A 94 -13.30 10.70 2.31
N MET A 95 -13.20 9.58 3.03
CA MET A 95 -11.93 9.09 3.56
C MET A 95 -10.97 8.64 2.45
N VAL A 96 -11.48 7.92 1.44
CA VAL A 96 -10.68 7.53 0.27
C VAL A 96 -10.24 8.77 -0.50
N LEU A 97 -11.11 9.77 -0.63
CA LEU A 97 -10.78 11.06 -1.25
C LEU A 97 -9.63 11.77 -0.52
N ASP A 98 -9.70 11.88 0.80
CA ASP A 98 -8.66 12.53 1.61
C ASP A 98 -7.31 11.83 1.46
N VAL A 99 -7.30 10.48 1.54
CA VAL A 99 -6.07 9.69 1.38
C VAL A 99 -5.50 9.84 -0.03
N SER A 100 -6.35 9.80 -1.07
CA SER A 100 -5.90 9.92 -2.46
C SER A 100 -5.32 11.30 -2.76
N ASP A 101 -5.98 12.36 -2.28
CA ASP A 101 -5.49 13.73 -2.45
C ASP A 101 -4.16 13.95 -1.72
N ALA A 102 -4.02 13.42 -0.50
CA ALA A 102 -2.78 13.50 0.26
C ALA A 102 -1.62 12.77 -0.43
N ILE A 103 -1.83 11.55 -0.95
CA ILE A 103 -0.81 10.83 -1.73
C ILE A 103 -0.43 11.65 -2.97
N GLY A 104 -1.40 12.17 -3.72
CA GLY A 104 -1.16 13.02 -4.88
C GLY A 104 -0.45 14.34 -4.54
N TRP A 105 -0.65 14.88 -3.34
CA TRP A 105 0.11 16.01 -2.84
C TRP A 105 1.57 15.62 -2.58
N VAL A 106 1.83 14.49 -1.91
CA VAL A 106 3.20 14.05 -1.61
C VAL A 106 3.97 13.80 -2.91
N VAL A 107 3.40 13.08 -3.87
CA VAL A 107 4.03 12.80 -5.17
C VAL A 107 4.46 14.09 -5.89
N ARG A 108 3.67 15.18 -5.77
CA ARG A 108 4.00 16.48 -6.41
C ARG A 108 4.97 17.34 -5.62
N ASN A 109 5.08 17.16 -4.31
CA ASN A 109 5.78 18.11 -3.43
C ASN A 109 6.98 17.52 -2.69
N ALA A 110 7.15 16.19 -2.65
CA ALA A 110 8.20 15.55 -1.86
C ALA A 110 9.63 15.93 -2.29
N SER A 111 9.83 16.31 -3.56
CA SER A 111 11.12 16.81 -4.05
C SER A 111 11.61 18.06 -3.30
N ARG A 112 10.69 18.90 -2.79
CA ARG A 112 10.99 20.09 -1.98
C ARG A 112 11.57 19.75 -0.60
N TYR A 113 11.41 18.51 -0.18
CA TYR A 113 11.91 17.95 1.07
C TYR A 113 13.09 16.99 0.84
N ASN A 114 13.79 17.14 -0.29
CA ASN A 114 14.85 16.25 -0.75
C ASN A 114 14.39 14.79 -0.91
N GLY A 115 13.09 14.54 -1.09
CA GLY A 115 12.57 13.20 -1.30
C GLY A 115 12.97 12.61 -2.67
N ASP A 116 13.33 11.32 -2.67
CA ASP A 116 13.60 10.53 -3.86
C ASP A 116 12.30 9.94 -4.43
N LEU A 117 11.73 10.61 -5.44
CA LEU A 117 10.53 10.15 -6.13
C LEU A 117 10.72 8.84 -6.92
N SER A 118 11.95 8.36 -7.09
CA SER A 118 12.21 7.03 -7.65
C SER A 118 12.16 5.91 -6.61
N ASN A 119 12.01 6.25 -5.32
CA ASN A 119 12.02 5.31 -4.20
C ASN A 119 10.96 5.67 -3.15
N VAL A 120 9.70 5.50 -3.52
CA VAL A 120 8.51 5.76 -2.72
C VAL A 120 7.85 4.46 -2.29
N THR A 121 7.70 4.29 -0.98
CA THR A 121 6.94 3.21 -0.35
C THR A 121 5.68 3.79 0.27
N LEU A 122 4.51 3.34 -0.19
CA LEU A 122 3.23 3.61 0.46
C LEU A 122 2.93 2.48 1.43
N THR A 123 2.67 2.81 2.69
CA THR A 123 2.23 1.85 3.69
C THR A 123 0.96 2.31 4.38
N GLY A 124 0.06 1.37 4.63
CA GLY A 124 -1.13 1.59 5.43
C GLY A 124 -1.26 0.51 6.49
N GLN A 125 -1.85 0.84 7.64
CA GLN A 125 -2.17 -0.12 8.69
C GLN A 125 -3.69 -0.20 8.89
N SER A 126 -4.25 -1.41 8.97
CA SER A 126 -5.69 -1.62 9.27
C SER A 126 -6.60 -0.84 8.30
N ALA A 127 -7.47 0.02 8.82
CA ALA A 127 -8.28 0.95 8.03
C ALA A 127 -7.43 1.82 7.07
N GLY A 128 -6.20 2.18 7.42
CA GLY A 128 -5.29 2.90 6.53
C GLY A 128 -4.78 2.04 5.36
N ALA A 129 -4.57 0.74 5.56
CA ALA A 129 -4.25 -0.19 4.47
C ALA A 129 -5.45 -0.34 3.52
N HIS A 130 -6.65 -0.43 4.09
CA HIS A 130 -7.91 -0.44 3.34
C HIS A 130 -8.04 0.81 2.44
N LEU A 131 -7.96 2.00 3.03
CA LEU A 131 -8.15 3.27 2.32
C LEU A 131 -7.05 3.54 1.28
N SER A 132 -5.80 3.22 1.60
CA SER A 132 -4.68 3.39 0.65
C SER A 132 -4.80 2.44 -0.54
N LEU A 133 -5.20 1.19 -0.34
CA LEU A 133 -5.44 0.27 -1.46
C LEU A 133 -6.63 0.71 -2.31
N MET A 134 -7.72 1.17 -1.70
CA MET A 134 -8.86 1.76 -2.44
C MET A 134 -8.41 2.95 -3.31
N SER A 135 -7.56 3.83 -2.77
CA SER A 135 -6.99 4.96 -3.53
C SER A 135 -6.12 4.47 -4.71
N LEU A 136 -5.26 3.47 -4.48
CA LEU A 136 -4.41 2.91 -5.53
C LEU A 136 -5.24 2.29 -6.67
N ILE A 137 -6.29 1.53 -6.34
CA ILE A 137 -7.18 0.90 -7.33
C ILE A 137 -7.86 1.97 -8.18
N SER A 138 -8.43 3.01 -7.56
CA SER A 138 -9.08 4.10 -8.29
C SER A 138 -8.12 4.84 -9.23
N GLN A 139 -6.93 5.23 -8.75
CA GLN A 139 -5.94 5.95 -9.57
C GLN A 139 -5.37 5.08 -10.69
N ALA A 140 -5.16 3.78 -10.44
CA ALA A 140 -4.74 2.83 -11.46
C ALA A 140 -5.83 2.64 -12.53
N GLN A 141 -7.09 2.52 -12.13
CA GLN A 141 -8.23 2.36 -13.04
C GLN A 141 -8.37 3.57 -13.96
N LEU A 142 -8.24 4.79 -13.41
CA LEU A 142 -8.27 6.02 -14.20
C LEU A 142 -7.10 6.11 -15.18
N SER A 143 -5.90 5.72 -14.75
CA SER A 143 -4.72 5.68 -15.62
C SER A 143 -4.88 4.67 -16.76
N ALA A 144 -5.48 3.51 -16.47
CA ALA A 144 -5.76 2.45 -17.43
C ALA A 144 -6.83 2.83 -18.47
N TYR A 145 -7.88 3.54 -18.04
CA TYR A 145 -8.87 4.11 -18.96
C TYR A 145 -8.24 5.18 -19.85
N ALA A 146 -7.48 6.11 -19.26
CA ALA A 146 -6.79 7.14 -20.03
C ALA A 146 -5.82 6.54 -21.07
N SER A 147 -5.08 5.49 -20.73
CA SER A 147 -4.14 4.85 -21.66
C SER A 147 -4.83 4.08 -22.80
N SER A 148 -6.07 3.63 -22.59
CA SER A 148 -6.85 2.91 -23.60
C SER A 148 -7.71 3.85 -24.46
N GLY A 149 -7.69 5.15 -24.20
CA GLY A 149 -8.57 6.13 -24.85
C GLY A 149 -10.04 6.00 -24.45
N ALA A 150 -10.34 5.19 -23.43
CA ALA A 150 -11.69 5.00 -22.92
C ALA A 150 -12.01 6.04 -21.85
N THR A 151 -13.25 6.50 -21.81
CA THR A 151 -13.71 7.41 -20.76
C THR A 151 -14.00 6.60 -19.51
N PRO A 152 -13.40 6.92 -18.35
CA PRO A 152 -13.74 6.23 -17.11
C PRO A 152 -15.21 6.48 -16.75
N PRO A 153 -15.90 5.50 -16.16
CA PRO A 153 -17.21 5.73 -15.56
C PRO A 153 -17.14 6.86 -14.53
N THR A 154 -18.16 7.72 -14.47
CA THR A 154 -18.21 8.83 -13.50
C THR A 154 -18.05 8.34 -12.05
N ALA A 155 -18.51 7.13 -11.74
CA ALA A 155 -18.36 6.50 -10.43
C ALA A 155 -16.90 6.18 -10.05
N ALA A 156 -16.02 5.91 -11.03
CA ALA A 156 -14.60 5.59 -10.82
C ALA A 156 -13.74 6.84 -10.53
N ALA A 157 -14.24 8.00 -10.93
CA ALA A 157 -13.51 9.26 -10.87
C ALA A 157 -13.80 10.02 -9.58
N TYR A 158 -13.05 9.70 -8.53
CA TYR A 158 -12.87 10.60 -7.40
C TYR A 158 -12.25 11.93 -7.89
N ASN A 159 -12.83 13.10 -7.55
CA ASN A 159 -12.29 14.40 -7.97
C ASN A 159 -11.09 14.83 -7.10
N VAL A 160 -9.97 14.13 -7.28
CA VAL A 160 -8.72 14.29 -6.52
C VAL A 160 -7.53 14.43 -7.46
N CYS A 161 -6.41 14.89 -6.91
CA CYS A 161 -5.16 15.01 -7.65
C CYS A 161 -4.76 13.67 -8.28
N ARG A 162 -4.52 13.70 -9.60
CA ARG A 162 -4.20 12.52 -10.39
C ARG A 162 -2.72 12.19 -10.29
N TYR A 163 -2.41 10.91 -10.15
CA TYR A 163 -1.06 10.37 -10.26
C TYR A 163 -1.15 8.94 -10.82
N ASN A 164 -0.12 8.50 -11.53
CA ASN A 164 -0.03 7.12 -11.99
C ASN A 164 0.68 6.29 -10.90
N PRO A 165 0.01 5.32 -10.25
CA PRO A 165 0.60 4.57 -9.14
C PRO A 165 1.82 3.74 -9.56
N ARG A 166 1.82 3.14 -10.76
CA ARG A 166 2.94 2.33 -11.26
C ARG A 166 4.26 3.08 -11.26
N VAL A 167 4.25 4.36 -11.62
CA VAL A 167 5.48 5.19 -11.72
C VAL A 167 5.76 5.99 -10.46
N SER A 168 4.73 6.35 -9.70
CA SER A 168 4.87 7.26 -8.55
C SER A 168 5.08 6.52 -7.23
N ILE A 169 4.69 5.25 -7.15
CA ILE A 169 4.72 4.42 -5.95
C ILE A 169 5.39 3.09 -6.30
N GLN A 170 6.67 2.95 -5.96
CA GLN A 170 7.41 1.72 -6.29
C GLN A 170 6.90 0.54 -5.48
N ARG A 171 6.54 0.77 -4.21
CA ARG A 171 6.14 -0.30 -3.29
C ARG A 171 4.90 0.05 -2.49
N TYR A 172 4.00 -0.90 -2.35
CA TYR A 172 2.86 -0.84 -1.44
C TYR A 172 3.02 -1.90 -0.33
N ILE A 173 2.80 -1.50 0.93
CA ILE A 173 2.81 -2.38 2.10
C ILE A 173 1.50 -2.20 2.87
N GLY A 174 0.59 -3.16 2.74
CA GLY A 174 -0.63 -3.21 3.55
C GLY A 174 -0.42 -4.07 4.79
N LEU A 175 -0.39 -3.43 5.97
CA LEU A 175 -0.17 -4.10 7.26
C LEU A 175 -1.49 -4.33 8.01
N SER A 176 -1.79 -5.58 8.38
CA SER A 176 -3.01 -5.98 9.09
C SER A 176 -4.27 -5.35 8.49
N GLY A 177 -4.31 -5.29 7.15
CA GLY A 177 -5.33 -4.56 6.41
C GLY A 177 -6.66 -5.29 6.31
N ILE A 178 -7.69 -4.51 5.98
CA ILE A 178 -9.07 -4.96 5.82
C ILE A 178 -9.43 -4.81 4.33
N TYR A 179 -9.84 -5.89 3.68
CA TYR A 179 -9.99 -5.95 2.22
C TYR A 179 -11.33 -6.54 1.78
N ASP A 180 -12.03 -7.28 2.64
CA ASP A 180 -13.41 -7.74 2.43
C ASP A 180 -14.34 -7.22 3.54
N LEU A 181 -14.86 -5.99 3.37
CA LEU A 181 -15.79 -5.41 4.34
C LEU A 181 -17.12 -6.16 4.40
N GLN A 182 -17.57 -6.72 3.27
CA GLN A 182 -18.84 -7.43 3.18
C GLN A 182 -18.80 -8.72 3.98
N GLY A 183 -17.72 -9.51 3.84
CA GLY A 183 -17.49 -10.72 4.64
C GLY A 183 -17.22 -10.43 6.11
N LEU A 184 -16.63 -9.28 6.45
CA LEU A 184 -16.26 -8.94 7.83
C LEU A 184 -17.36 -8.27 8.65
N VAL A 185 -18.54 -7.99 8.10
CA VAL A 185 -19.65 -7.39 8.87
C VAL A 185 -19.96 -8.16 10.17
N PRO A 186 -20.08 -9.50 10.17
CA PRO A 186 -20.35 -10.26 11.40
C PRO A 186 -19.17 -10.23 12.38
N HIS A 187 -17.93 -10.29 11.88
CA HIS A 187 -16.72 -10.22 12.68
C HIS A 187 -16.61 -8.89 13.42
N PHE A 188 -16.80 -7.76 12.72
CA PHE A 188 -16.78 -6.45 13.36
C PHE A 188 -17.93 -6.25 14.33
N HIS A 189 -19.12 -6.78 14.01
CA HIS A 189 -20.28 -6.72 14.90
C HIS A 189 -19.99 -7.40 16.25
N SER A 190 -19.41 -8.60 16.23
CA SER A 190 -19.09 -9.35 17.46
C SER A 190 -17.96 -8.69 18.27
N ARG A 191 -17.11 -7.89 17.62
CA ARG A 191 -15.99 -7.14 18.21
C ARG A 191 -16.35 -5.72 18.65
N GLY A 192 -17.63 -5.33 18.59
CA GLY A 192 -18.13 -4.05 19.10
C GLY A 192 -18.26 -2.93 18.07
N LEU A 193 -17.81 -3.13 16.82
CA LEU A 193 -18.17 -2.25 15.71
C LEU A 193 -19.47 -2.75 15.08
N TYR A 194 -20.59 -2.35 15.67
CA TYR A 194 -21.92 -2.79 15.24
C TYR A 194 -22.15 -2.56 13.74
N SER A 195 -22.75 -3.55 13.07
CA SER A 195 -23.08 -3.50 11.63
C SER A 195 -23.82 -2.23 11.22
N SER A 196 -24.70 -1.70 12.08
CA SER A 196 -25.43 -0.45 11.82
C SER A 196 -24.51 0.77 11.73
N VAL A 197 -23.41 0.79 12.50
CA VAL A 197 -22.37 1.81 12.42
C VAL A 197 -21.53 1.58 11.17
N LEU A 198 -21.09 0.34 10.91
CA LEU A 198 -20.33 0.01 9.71
C LEU A 198 -21.06 0.40 8.42
N HIS A 199 -22.36 0.08 8.31
CA HIS A 199 -23.19 0.49 7.16
C HIS A 199 -23.28 2.01 7.01
N LYS A 200 -23.24 2.77 8.12
CA LYS A 200 -23.22 4.25 8.04
C LYS A 200 -21.85 4.77 7.62
N ILE A 201 -20.77 4.15 8.08
CA ILE A 201 -19.40 4.50 7.66
C ILE A 201 -19.25 4.28 6.15
N THR A 202 -19.76 3.16 5.62
CA THR A 202 -19.71 2.86 4.19
C THR A 202 -20.66 3.70 3.35
N GLY A 203 -21.51 4.53 3.97
CA GLY A 203 -22.53 5.31 3.26
C GLY A 203 -23.69 4.47 2.73
N GLY A 204 -23.89 3.26 3.26
CA GLY A 204 -24.94 2.32 2.87
C GLY A 204 -24.48 0.86 2.91
N LYS A 205 -25.42 -0.08 3.12
CA LYS A 205 -25.13 -1.53 3.10
C LYS A 205 -24.78 -2.00 1.67
N GLU A 206 -25.47 -1.42 0.69
CA GLU A 206 -25.27 -1.65 -0.73
C GLU A 206 -23.88 -1.24 -1.23
N LYS A 207 -23.17 -0.37 -0.48
CA LYS A 207 -21.80 0.07 -0.80
C LYS A 207 -20.71 -0.81 -0.17
N LEU A 208 -21.05 -1.89 0.54
CA LEU A 208 -20.04 -2.77 1.16
C LEU A 208 -19.09 -3.38 0.12
N ALA A 209 -19.63 -3.90 -0.98
CA ALA A 209 -18.82 -4.45 -2.08
C ALA A 209 -17.95 -3.39 -2.75
N ARG A 210 -18.52 -2.19 -3.00
CA ARG A 210 -17.82 -1.02 -3.54
C ARG A 210 -16.57 -0.66 -2.73
N PHE A 211 -16.61 -0.83 -1.41
CA PHE A 211 -15.46 -0.56 -0.55
C PHE A 211 -14.74 -1.82 -0.08
N SER A 212 -14.90 -2.95 -0.76
CA SER A 212 -14.13 -4.17 -0.49
C SER A 212 -13.10 -4.37 -1.60
N PRO A 213 -11.82 -3.96 -1.43
CA PRO A 213 -10.77 -4.19 -2.42
C PRO A 213 -10.74 -5.60 -3.00
N ALA A 214 -11.01 -6.63 -2.20
CA ALA A 214 -11.05 -8.02 -2.65
C ALA A 214 -12.14 -8.26 -3.71
N ALA A 215 -13.30 -7.62 -3.58
CA ALA A 215 -14.43 -7.78 -4.49
C ALA A 215 -14.10 -7.35 -5.93
N TYR A 216 -13.21 -6.37 -6.14
CA TYR A 216 -12.80 -5.94 -7.48
C TYR A 216 -12.04 -7.00 -8.26
N PHE A 217 -11.32 -7.89 -7.56
CA PHE A 217 -10.48 -8.90 -8.16
C PHE A 217 -11.15 -10.29 -8.18
N ASP A 218 -12.22 -10.47 -7.41
CA ASP A 218 -13.03 -11.68 -7.39
C ASP A 218 -14.05 -11.69 -8.57
N PRO A 219 -14.01 -12.68 -9.47
CA PRO A 219 -14.97 -12.80 -10.58
C PRO A 219 -16.44 -12.89 -10.16
N GLN A 220 -16.72 -13.35 -8.95
CA GLN A 220 -18.10 -13.53 -8.45
C GLN A 220 -18.65 -12.23 -7.86
N LEU A 221 -17.79 -11.41 -7.26
CA LEU A 221 -18.19 -10.21 -6.52
C LEU A 221 -17.92 -8.91 -7.30
N CYS A 222 -17.13 -8.94 -8.38
CA CYS A 222 -16.73 -7.72 -9.10
C CYS A 222 -17.92 -6.89 -9.58
N ASN A 223 -19.03 -7.53 -9.96
CA ASN A 223 -20.25 -6.84 -10.40
C ASN A 223 -20.97 -6.10 -9.26
N GLU A 224 -20.81 -6.54 -8.01
CA GLU A 224 -21.42 -5.89 -6.83
C GLU A 224 -20.72 -4.58 -6.47
N THR A 225 -19.49 -4.37 -6.94
CA THR A 225 -18.74 -3.13 -6.67
C THR A 225 -19.35 -1.90 -7.36
N GLY A 226 -20.21 -2.11 -8.36
CA GLY A 226 -20.73 -1.04 -9.23
C GLY A 226 -19.69 -0.51 -10.23
N GLU A 227 -18.51 -1.15 -10.31
CA GLU A 227 -17.43 -0.76 -11.21
C GLU A 227 -16.87 -1.95 -11.98
N THR A 228 -16.15 -1.65 -13.06
CA THR A 228 -15.45 -2.66 -13.86
C THR A 228 -14.00 -2.26 -13.97
N LEU A 229 -13.09 -3.17 -13.60
CA LEU A 229 -11.67 -2.94 -13.78
C LEU A 229 -11.27 -3.14 -15.25
N PRO A 230 -10.48 -2.22 -15.84
CA PRO A 230 -9.84 -2.43 -17.13
C PRO A 230 -8.91 -3.65 -17.11
N GLU A 231 -8.83 -4.39 -18.23
CA GLU A 231 -7.99 -5.59 -18.37
C GLU A 231 -6.48 -5.30 -18.21
N ASN A 232 -6.07 -4.03 -18.37
CA ASN A 232 -4.70 -3.55 -18.18
C ASN A 232 -4.47 -2.89 -16.79
N ILE A 233 -5.37 -3.06 -15.81
CA ILE A 233 -5.27 -2.43 -14.48
C ILE A 233 -3.92 -2.69 -13.79
N PHE A 234 -3.38 -3.91 -13.91
CA PHE A 234 -2.10 -4.28 -13.31
C PHE A 234 -0.90 -3.58 -13.93
N ASP A 235 -1.03 -3.00 -15.13
CA ASP A 235 0.03 -2.18 -15.73
C ASP A 235 0.19 -0.85 -14.94
N PHE A 236 -0.84 -0.43 -14.20
CA PHE A 236 -0.91 0.85 -13.49
C PHE A 236 -0.87 0.75 -11.96
N LEU A 237 -0.95 -0.46 -11.40
CA LEU A 237 -0.72 -0.70 -9.97
C LEU A 237 0.79 -0.64 -9.62
N PRO A 238 1.15 -0.40 -8.34
CA PRO A 238 2.54 -0.47 -7.89
C PRO A 238 3.23 -1.76 -8.30
N ALA A 239 4.52 -1.68 -8.63
CA ALA A 239 5.28 -2.84 -9.11
C ALA A 239 5.45 -3.92 -8.03
N TYR A 240 5.56 -3.51 -6.77
CA TYR A 240 5.70 -4.40 -5.64
C TYR A 240 4.58 -4.15 -4.63
N MET A 241 3.83 -5.18 -4.28
CA MET A 241 2.69 -5.11 -3.36
C MET A 241 2.83 -6.21 -2.31
N TYR A 242 3.01 -5.81 -1.06
CA TYR A 242 3.24 -6.70 0.06
C TYR A 242 2.10 -6.58 1.08
N PHE A 243 1.52 -7.72 1.45
CA PHE A 243 0.44 -7.81 2.42
C PHE A 243 0.96 -8.51 3.67
N LEU A 244 1.26 -7.72 4.71
CA LEU A 244 1.85 -8.20 5.95
C LEU A 244 0.77 -8.39 7.00
N HIS A 245 0.75 -9.52 7.70
CA HIS A 245 -0.27 -9.76 8.73
C HIS A 245 0.24 -10.68 9.84
N GLY A 246 -0.06 -10.30 11.08
CA GLY A 246 0.15 -11.14 12.25
C GLY A 246 -0.83 -12.30 12.32
N ASP A 247 -0.37 -13.52 12.64
CA ASP A 247 -1.28 -14.67 12.83
C ASP A 247 -1.92 -14.73 14.23
N ALA A 248 -1.53 -13.82 15.13
CA ALA A 248 -2.21 -13.60 16.42
C ALA A 248 -3.11 -12.35 16.42
N ASP A 249 -3.38 -11.77 15.24
CA ASP A 249 -4.27 -10.62 15.09
C ASP A 249 -5.73 -11.02 15.38
N CYS A 250 -6.30 -10.44 16.43
CA CYS A 250 -7.69 -10.67 16.83
C CYS A 250 -8.63 -9.54 16.40
N SER A 251 -8.09 -8.46 15.82
CA SER A 251 -8.86 -7.30 15.35
C SER A 251 -9.27 -7.48 13.90
N ALA A 252 -8.32 -7.83 13.03
CA ALA A 252 -8.56 -8.22 11.65
C ALA A 252 -8.08 -9.66 11.44
N PRO A 253 -8.86 -10.55 10.80
CA PRO A 253 -8.40 -11.91 10.54
C PRO A 253 -7.20 -11.93 9.58
N VAL A 254 -6.20 -12.78 9.87
CA VAL A 254 -5.02 -12.99 9.01
C VAL A 254 -5.39 -13.38 7.57
N SER A 255 -6.55 -14.02 7.39
CA SER A 255 -7.10 -14.40 6.08
C SER A 255 -7.28 -13.20 5.16
N GLU A 256 -7.51 -11.99 5.67
CA GLU A 256 -7.68 -10.79 4.84
C GLU A 256 -6.48 -10.58 3.91
N SER A 257 -5.26 -10.64 4.46
CA SER A 257 -4.03 -10.42 3.67
C SER A 257 -3.68 -11.59 2.76
N ALA A 258 -3.98 -12.82 3.16
CA ALA A 258 -3.81 -13.99 2.31
C ALA A 258 -4.80 -13.96 1.12
N ASN A 259 -6.08 -13.66 1.37
CA ASN A 259 -7.15 -13.67 0.39
C ASN A 259 -6.99 -12.56 -0.65
N ILE A 260 -6.67 -11.32 -0.24
CA ILE A 260 -6.45 -10.23 -1.22
C ILE A 260 -5.26 -10.52 -2.14
N ALA A 261 -4.15 -11.03 -1.59
CA ALA A 261 -2.98 -11.37 -2.39
C ALA A 261 -3.30 -12.47 -3.40
N PHE A 262 -4.06 -13.49 -2.97
CA PHE A 262 -4.55 -14.54 -3.87
C PHE A 262 -5.47 -13.99 -4.96
N ALA A 263 -6.50 -13.22 -4.59
CA ALA A 263 -7.48 -12.66 -5.52
C ALA A 263 -6.80 -11.77 -6.58
N MET A 264 -5.87 -10.90 -6.18
CA MET A 264 -5.13 -10.06 -7.12
C MET A 264 -4.21 -10.88 -8.04
N ARG A 265 -3.54 -11.92 -7.53
CA ARG A 265 -2.70 -12.81 -8.36
C ARG A 265 -3.53 -13.59 -9.38
N ASP A 266 -4.69 -14.11 -8.98
CA ASP A 266 -5.60 -14.79 -9.88
C ASP A 266 -6.12 -13.84 -10.97
N ALA A 267 -6.60 -12.66 -10.56
CA ALA A 267 -7.05 -11.62 -11.48
C ALA A 267 -5.95 -11.22 -12.47
N GLN A 268 -4.71 -11.00 -12.03
CA GLN A 268 -3.58 -10.65 -12.90
C GLN A 268 -3.33 -11.74 -13.96
N ARG A 269 -3.33 -13.02 -13.58
CA ARG A 269 -3.13 -14.15 -14.52
C ARG A 269 -4.28 -14.26 -15.51
N ARG A 270 -5.52 -14.12 -15.03
CA ARG A 270 -6.74 -14.22 -15.82
C ARG A 270 -6.83 -13.09 -16.85
N MET A 271 -6.59 -11.85 -16.42
CA MET A 271 -6.58 -10.67 -17.30
C MET A 271 -5.45 -10.73 -18.33
N ALA A 272 -4.24 -11.15 -17.94
CA ALA A 272 -3.14 -11.37 -18.88
C ALA A 272 -3.49 -12.43 -19.94
N ARG A 273 -4.16 -13.52 -19.55
CA ARG A 273 -4.67 -14.53 -20.49
C ARG A 273 -5.74 -13.96 -21.43
N ASN A 274 -6.65 -13.13 -20.93
CA ASN A 274 -7.67 -12.47 -21.75
C ASN A 274 -7.05 -11.55 -22.80
N ARG A 275 -6.07 -10.72 -22.39
CA ARG A 275 -5.33 -9.83 -23.31
C ARG A 275 -4.62 -10.59 -24.43
N ARG A 276 -3.95 -11.70 -24.10
CA ARG A 276 -3.31 -12.59 -25.09
C ARG A 276 -4.33 -13.18 -26.07
N LYS A 277 -5.48 -13.65 -25.58
CA LYS A 277 -6.56 -14.19 -26.44
C LYS A 277 -7.16 -13.13 -27.36
N ALA A 278 -7.27 -11.89 -26.89
CA ALA A 278 -7.82 -10.78 -27.65
C ALA A 278 -6.84 -10.19 -28.69
N GLY A 279 -5.63 -10.73 -28.82
CA GLY A 279 -4.59 -10.15 -29.68
C GLY A 279 -4.10 -8.77 -29.21
N LEU A 280 -4.40 -8.40 -27.95
CA LEU A 280 -4.03 -7.14 -27.32
C LEU A 280 -2.67 -7.21 -26.61
N SER A 281 -1.94 -8.32 -26.76
CA SER A 281 -0.49 -8.36 -26.48
C SER A 281 0.26 -7.88 -27.72
N SER A 282 1.25 -6.99 -27.54
CA SER A 282 2.22 -6.69 -28.58
C SER A 282 2.88 -7.98 -29.07
N SER A 283 2.45 -8.49 -30.22
CA SER A 283 3.10 -9.57 -30.97
C SER A 283 4.59 -9.23 -31.19
N SER A 284 5.57 -10.11 -31.17
CA SER A 284 5.62 -11.57 -31.05
C SER A 284 7.12 -11.95 -31.04
N THR A 285 7.53 -12.84 -30.14
CA THR A 285 8.72 -13.67 -30.37
C THR A 285 8.41 -14.61 -31.52
N ASP A 286 8.82 -14.24 -32.73
CA ASP A 286 9.10 -15.15 -33.85
C ASP A 286 9.74 -14.31 -34.96
N ALA A 287 11.07 -14.40 -35.06
CA ALA A 287 11.83 -13.78 -36.15
C ALA A 287 12.22 -14.87 -37.16
N PRO A 288 11.71 -14.84 -38.41
CA PRO A 288 12.45 -15.30 -39.55
C PRO A 288 13.25 -14.14 -40.15
N GLU A 289 14.48 -14.48 -40.52
CA GLU A 289 15.50 -13.76 -41.28
C GLU A 289 15.18 -12.36 -41.85
N GLN A 290 16.09 -11.44 -41.53
CA GLN A 290 16.23 -10.11 -42.13
C GLN A 290 16.49 -10.22 -43.64
N THR A 291 15.57 -9.68 -44.44
CA THR A 291 15.89 -9.19 -45.79
C THR A 291 15.99 -7.67 -45.73
N VAL A 292 17.22 -7.18 -45.86
CA VAL A 292 17.59 -5.76 -45.85
C VAL A 292 17.08 -5.07 -47.12
N PHE A 293 16.28 -4.02 -46.98
CA PHE A 293 16.13 -2.99 -48.02
C PHE A 293 16.36 -1.59 -47.44
N ARG A 294 17.28 -0.87 -48.09
CA ARG A 294 17.73 0.51 -47.83
C ARG A 294 16.88 1.53 -48.60
N GLY A 295 16.79 2.73 -48.02
CA GLY A 295 16.47 4.01 -48.72
C GLY A 295 15.13 4.60 -48.25
N GLY A 296 14.96 5.88 -47.93
CA GLY A 296 15.77 7.07 -48.13
C GLY A 296 15.15 8.27 -47.38
N LYS A 297 15.85 9.41 -47.43
CA LYS A 297 15.60 10.68 -46.72
C LYS A 297 14.38 11.47 -47.24
N HIS A 298 13.81 12.33 -46.37
CA HIS A 298 13.26 13.71 -46.54
C HIS A 298 12.26 13.96 -45.38
N GLY A 299 12.01 15.13 -44.78
CA GLY A 299 12.38 16.55 -44.98
C GLY A 299 11.27 17.42 -44.32
N HIS A 300 11.66 18.42 -43.52
CA HIS A 300 10.98 19.62 -42.97
C HIS A 300 9.44 19.84 -42.99
N GLY A 301 8.91 20.49 -41.94
CA GLY A 301 7.71 21.35 -42.03
C GLY A 301 7.11 21.82 -40.69
N TYR A 302 7.14 23.13 -40.44
CA TYR A 302 6.56 23.88 -39.30
C TYR A 302 5.02 24.05 -39.41
N GLY A 303 4.33 24.34 -38.30
CA GLY A 303 2.96 24.87 -38.31
C GLY A 303 2.37 25.16 -36.92
N ASP A 304 2.25 26.44 -36.59
CA ASP A 304 1.56 27.02 -35.42
C ASP A 304 0.03 26.93 -35.55
N VAL A 305 -0.69 26.76 -34.43
CA VAL A 305 -2.14 27.03 -34.30
C VAL A 305 -2.45 27.60 -32.92
N GLU A 306 -3.14 28.75 -32.92
CA GLU A 306 -3.66 29.49 -31.77
C GLU A 306 -5.00 28.93 -31.21
N ASP A 307 -5.14 29.09 -29.88
CA ASP A 307 -6.31 29.37 -29.02
C ASP A 307 -7.69 28.68 -29.17
N GLY A 308 -8.18 28.14 -28.04
CA GLY A 308 -9.61 27.91 -27.81
C GLY A 308 -9.99 27.01 -26.62
N ASN A 309 -10.20 27.62 -25.45
CA ASN A 309 -11.16 27.27 -24.38
C ASN A 309 -11.24 25.83 -23.78
N GLY A 310 -11.07 25.76 -22.45
CA GLY A 310 -11.52 24.65 -21.59
C GLY A 310 -10.43 24.15 -20.64
N SER A 311 -10.39 24.66 -19.41
CA SER A 311 -9.36 24.32 -18.42
C SER A 311 -9.47 22.86 -17.96
N VAL A 312 -8.82 21.97 -18.70
CA VAL A 312 -8.35 20.67 -18.24
C VAL A 312 -7.07 20.93 -17.45
N CYS A 313 -7.07 20.68 -16.14
CA CYS A 313 -5.87 20.78 -15.33
C CYS A 313 -4.83 19.74 -15.80
N GLN A 314 -3.97 20.15 -16.73
CA GLN A 314 -2.82 19.38 -17.19
C GLN A 314 -1.75 19.39 -16.09
N LEU A 315 -1.24 18.21 -15.76
CA LEU A 315 -0.11 18.01 -14.86
C LEU A 315 1.16 18.53 -15.55
N LEU A 316 1.57 19.74 -15.18
CA LEU A 316 2.88 20.30 -15.52
C LEU A 316 3.83 20.07 -14.34
N ASP A 317 5.04 19.58 -14.63
CA ASP A 317 6.14 19.66 -13.67
C ASP A 317 6.63 21.11 -13.51
N GLY A 318 7.56 21.35 -12.58
CA GLY A 318 8.13 22.68 -12.31
C GLY A 318 8.90 23.32 -13.48
N GLU A 319 9.01 22.64 -14.63
CA GLU A 319 9.58 23.14 -15.88
C GLU A 319 8.57 23.21 -17.04
N GLY A 320 7.27 22.99 -16.80
CA GLY A 320 6.24 23.11 -17.82
C GLY A 320 6.20 21.96 -18.84
N ARG A 321 6.75 20.79 -18.52
CA ARG A 321 6.66 19.59 -19.39
C ARG A 321 5.49 18.71 -18.95
N GLN A 322 4.78 18.15 -19.93
CA GLN A 322 3.72 17.16 -19.71
C GLN A 322 4.25 15.96 -18.93
N CYS A 323 3.65 15.61 -17.79
CA CYS A 323 3.89 14.32 -17.12
C CYS A 323 3.22 13.13 -17.84
N LEU A 324 2.99 13.24 -19.15
CA LEU A 324 2.49 12.16 -20.01
C LEU A 324 3.58 11.80 -21.02
N SER A 325 4.64 11.18 -20.52
CA SER A 325 5.27 10.14 -21.31
C SER A 325 5.69 9.04 -20.36
N VAL A 326 4.89 7.96 -20.33
CA VAL A 326 5.52 6.65 -20.41
C VAL A 326 6.46 6.79 -21.60
N ALA A 327 7.77 6.81 -21.36
CA ALA A 327 8.72 6.66 -22.44
C ALA A 327 8.19 5.50 -23.26
N SER A 328 7.89 5.76 -24.53
CA SER A 328 7.45 4.80 -25.53
C SER A 328 8.60 3.82 -25.82
N GLY A 329 9.17 3.23 -24.78
CA GLY A 329 9.99 2.04 -24.84
C GLY A 329 9.03 0.91 -25.11
N GLN A 330 9.21 0.27 -26.25
CA GLN A 330 8.47 -0.88 -26.75
C GLN A 330 8.69 -2.15 -25.91
N GLY A 331 8.70 -2.02 -24.58
CA GLY A 331 8.89 -3.12 -23.63
C GLY A 331 7.59 -3.42 -22.89
N GLU A 332 7.26 -4.71 -22.76
CA GLU A 332 6.13 -5.19 -21.96
C GLU A 332 6.33 -4.77 -20.49
N VAL A 333 5.34 -4.12 -19.88
CA VAL A 333 5.40 -3.72 -18.46
C VAL A 333 5.46 -5.02 -17.63
N PRO A 334 6.44 -5.19 -16.73
CA PRO A 334 6.54 -6.41 -15.94
C PRO A 334 5.31 -6.55 -15.02
N PRO A 335 4.84 -7.80 -14.80
CA PRO A 335 3.71 -8.05 -13.91
C PRO A 335 4.01 -7.52 -12.50
N ALA A 336 2.98 -7.05 -11.81
CA ALA A 336 3.12 -6.63 -10.42
C ALA A 336 3.48 -7.85 -9.56
N GLU A 337 4.51 -7.70 -8.74
CA GLU A 337 4.91 -8.68 -7.75
C GLU A 337 4.05 -8.50 -6.50
N ILE A 338 3.10 -9.41 -6.34
CA ILE A 338 2.15 -9.41 -5.22
C ILE A 338 2.56 -10.52 -4.28
N ARG A 339 2.76 -10.25 -2.99
CA ARG A 339 3.06 -11.28 -1.98
C ARG A 339 2.33 -11.04 -0.67
N TRP A 340 2.05 -12.11 0.04
CA TRP A 340 1.60 -12.05 1.42
C TRP A 340 2.65 -12.62 2.35
N VAL A 341 2.90 -11.90 3.45
CA VAL A 341 3.99 -12.14 4.39
C VAL A 341 3.37 -12.33 5.77
N LYS A 342 3.65 -13.47 6.40
CA LYS A 342 3.17 -13.77 7.74
C LYS A 342 4.14 -13.21 8.78
N ILE A 343 3.60 -12.58 9.82
CA ILE A 343 4.35 -12.17 11.01
C ILE A 343 3.95 -13.09 12.17
N PRO A 344 4.75 -14.12 12.52
CA PRO A 344 4.36 -15.10 13.51
C PRO A 344 4.20 -14.48 14.90
N ASN A 345 3.13 -14.86 15.58
CA ASN A 345 2.74 -14.46 16.93
C ASN A 345 2.59 -12.93 17.11
N ALA A 346 2.37 -12.19 16.01
CA ALA A 346 2.19 -10.75 16.06
C ALA A 346 0.73 -10.35 16.22
N SER A 347 0.49 -9.35 17.07
CA SER A 347 -0.81 -8.67 17.22
C SER A 347 -1.07 -7.66 16.08
N HIS A 348 -2.24 -7.02 16.11
CA HIS A 348 -2.66 -5.97 15.17
C HIS A 348 -1.74 -4.73 15.17
N THR A 349 -1.11 -4.44 16.30
CA THR A 349 -0.32 -3.22 16.53
C THR A 349 1.15 -3.50 16.83
N ASP A 350 1.54 -4.78 16.91
CA ASP A 350 2.91 -5.22 17.16
C ASP A 350 3.95 -4.51 16.29
N PRO A 351 3.82 -4.53 14.95
CA PRO A 351 4.86 -3.99 14.09
C PRO A 351 4.90 -2.46 14.09
N ILE A 352 3.91 -1.77 14.67
CA ILE A 352 3.80 -0.30 14.62
C ILE A 352 4.00 0.39 15.97
N VAL A 353 3.69 -0.28 17.09
CA VAL A 353 3.73 0.35 18.42
C VAL A 353 4.50 -0.53 19.40
N GLU A 354 4.06 -1.78 19.60
CA GLU A 354 4.54 -2.58 20.74
C GLU A 354 6.03 -2.89 20.66
N GLU A 355 6.53 -3.31 19.49
CA GLU A 355 7.95 -3.61 19.30
C GLU A 355 8.83 -2.37 19.48
N ILE A 356 8.33 -1.20 19.06
CA ILE A 356 9.07 0.07 19.17
C ILE A 356 9.17 0.48 20.64
N LEU A 357 8.09 0.36 21.40
CA LEU A 357 8.08 0.71 22.82
C LEU A 357 8.98 -0.21 23.64
N VAL A 358 9.08 -1.50 23.29
CA VAL A 358 9.89 -2.47 24.04
C VAL A 358 11.36 -2.45 23.65
N ALA A 359 11.69 -2.39 22.36
CA ALA A 359 13.06 -2.59 21.87
C ALA A 359 13.57 -1.49 20.94
N ARG A 360 12.80 -0.43 20.68
CA ARG A 360 13.14 0.63 19.70
C ARG A 360 13.43 0.08 18.30
N ARG A 361 12.80 -1.05 17.96
CA ARG A 361 12.87 -1.73 16.67
C ARG A 361 11.45 -2.09 16.23
N SER A 362 11.27 -2.36 14.95
CA SER A 362 9.97 -2.72 14.39
C SER A 362 10.19 -3.63 13.19
N SER A 363 9.42 -4.71 13.14
CA SER A 363 9.45 -5.68 12.03
C SER A 363 9.00 -5.01 10.72
N LEU A 364 8.05 -4.08 10.79
CA LEU A 364 7.66 -3.25 9.63
C LEU A 364 8.84 -2.40 9.15
N VAL A 365 9.56 -1.75 10.07
CA VAL A 365 10.73 -0.92 9.71
C VAL A 365 11.85 -1.78 9.13
N GLU A 366 12.18 -2.91 9.75
CA GLU A 366 13.17 -3.86 9.21
C GLU A 366 12.78 -4.35 7.81
N PHE A 367 11.49 -4.64 7.58
CA PHE A 367 11.00 -5.03 6.26
C PHE A 367 11.15 -3.90 5.23
N ILE A 368 10.82 -2.65 5.57
CA ILE A 368 11.01 -1.49 4.68
C ILE A 368 12.50 -1.28 4.33
N LEU A 369 13.39 -1.51 5.29
CA LEU A 369 14.84 -1.35 5.11
C LEU A 369 15.48 -2.50 4.31
N ARG A 370 14.99 -3.74 4.50
CA ARG A 370 15.68 -4.98 4.10
C ARG A 370 14.74 -6.02 3.50
N GLN A 371 13.73 -5.61 2.74
CA GLN A 371 12.74 -6.52 2.16
C GLN A 371 13.36 -7.73 1.40
N GLU A 372 14.48 -7.52 0.70
CA GLU A 372 15.12 -8.55 -0.12
C GLU A 372 15.61 -9.74 0.71
N ASP A 373 16.06 -9.50 1.94
CA ASP A 373 16.53 -10.53 2.87
C ASP A 373 15.41 -11.54 3.23
N TYR A 374 14.17 -11.06 3.25
CA TYR A 374 12.99 -11.87 3.60
C TYR A 374 12.31 -12.49 2.38
N LEU A 375 12.48 -11.87 1.21
CA LEU A 375 11.79 -12.27 -0.03
C LEU A 375 12.66 -13.13 -0.96
N ALA A 376 13.96 -13.24 -0.70
CA ALA A 376 14.85 -14.11 -1.44
C ALA A 376 14.40 -15.58 -1.35
N PRO A 377 14.41 -16.33 -2.47
CA PRO A 377 14.19 -17.77 -2.40
C PRO A 377 15.29 -18.36 -1.52
N ARG A 378 14.92 -18.97 -0.38
CA ARG A 378 15.87 -19.76 0.40
C ARG A 378 16.43 -20.84 -0.53
N ARG A 379 17.66 -20.65 -1.02
CA ARG A 379 18.41 -21.73 -1.67
C ARG A 379 18.59 -22.80 -0.60
N PHE A 380 17.74 -23.82 -0.63
CA PHE A 380 18.02 -25.06 0.06
C PHE A 380 19.27 -25.66 -0.57
N CYS A 381 20.44 -25.28 -0.05
CA CYS A 381 21.67 -25.99 -0.31
C CYS A 381 21.60 -27.27 0.55
N GLY A 382 21.00 -28.31 -0.01
CA GLY A 382 21.02 -29.65 0.55
C GLY A 382 22.48 -30.11 0.62
N SER A 383 23.04 -30.17 1.83
CA SER A 383 24.23 -30.97 2.18
C SER A 383 24.73 -30.74 3.62
N ARG A 384 24.12 -29.84 4.41
CA ARG A 384 24.54 -29.65 5.83
C ARG A 384 23.46 -29.92 6.88
N MET A 385 22.25 -30.31 6.47
CA MET A 385 21.13 -30.63 7.37
C MET A 385 20.62 -32.07 7.19
N GLN A 386 21.46 -32.96 6.64
CA GLN A 386 21.18 -34.42 6.57
C GLN A 386 22.03 -35.21 7.59
N LYS A 387 22.83 -34.52 8.42
CA LYS A 387 23.64 -35.16 9.47
C LYS A 387 23.20 -34.83 10.89
N GLU A 388 22.19 -33.98 11.07
CA GLU A 388 21.57 -33.67 12.36
C GLU A 388 20.10 -34.16 12.44
N ILE A 389 19.63 -34.90 11.43
CA ILE A 389 18.26 -35.46 11.38
C ILE A 389 18.22 -36.97 11.68
N ASP A 390 19.38 -37.63 11.82
CA ASP A 390 19.44 -39.09 12.10
C ASP A 390 19.75 -39.45 13.57
N GLU A 391 19.73 -38.50 14.52
CA GLU A 391 20.06 -38.81 15.93
C GLU A 391 19.11 -38.25 17.02
N ASN A 392 17.96 -37.67 16.73
CA ASN A 392 16.97 -37.36 17.78
C ASN A 392 15.53 -37.55 17.29
N ASP A 393 15.06 -38.79 17.39
CA ASP A 393 13.67 -39.22 17.22
C ASP A 393 12.82 -38.83 18.46
N GLU A 394 12.70 -37.54 18.79
CA GLU A 394 11.67 -37.04 19.75
C GLU A 394 11.41 -35.53 19.53
N ASP A 395 10.81 -35.12 18.40
CA ASP A 395 10.11 -33.82 18.32
C ASP A 395 9.22 -33.67 17.07
N GLU A 396 8.09 -34.37 17.04
CA GLU A 396 6.99 -34.08 16.09
C GLU A 396 6.27 -32.73 16.38
N GLY A 397 6.70 -31.95 17.37
CA GLY A 397 6.05 -30.71 17.79
C GLY A 397 6.26 -29.49 16.88
N ALA A 398 7.33 -29.45 16.09
CA ALA A 398 7.72 -28.23 15.36
C ALA A 398 6.99 -28.01 14.02
N PHE A 399 6.45 -29.06 13.40
CA PHE A 399 5.71 -28.96 12.13
C PHE A 399 4.20 -28.85 12.29
N ALA A 400 3.65 -29.10 13.49
CA ALA A 400 2.23 -28.91 13.80
C ALA A 400 1.85 -27.41 13.87
N ALA A 401 2.79 -26.52 14.23
CA ALA A 401 2.58 -25.07 14.33
C ALA A 401 2.47 -24.33 12.97
N LEU A 402 2.68 -25.02 11.85
CA LEU A 402 2.50 -24.51 10.48
C LEU A 402 1.08 -24.67 9.94
N ARG A 403 0.20 -25.37 10.66
CA ARG A 403 -1.23 -25.45 10.35
C ARG A 403 -1.97 -24.46 11.23
N VAL A 404 -2.66 -23.51 10.61
CA VAL A 404 -3.69 -22.73 11.30
C VAL A 404 -4.73 -23.74 11.81
N PRO A 405 -5.01 -23.82 13.12
CA PRO A 405 -6.01 -24.75 13.65
C PRO A 405 -7.38 -24.47 13.03
N LEU A 406 -8.01 -25.51 12.47
CA LEU A 406 -9.30 -25.44 11.78
C LEU A 406 -10.51 -25.30 12.72
N ALA A 407 -10.32 -25.28 14.03
CA ALA A 407 -11.39 -25.35 15.02
C ALA A 407 -11.53 -24.01 15.74
N ASP A 408 -12.29 -23.09 15.14
CA ASP A 408 -13.10 -22.05 15.82
C ASP A 408 -13.72 -21.02 14.83
N PHE A 409 -13.58 -21.24 13.52
CA PHE A 409 -14.37 -20.50 12.53
C PHE A 409 -15.83 -20.97 12.55
N GLY A 410 -16.61 -20.37 13.46
CA GLY A 410 -18.07 -20.39 13.40
C GLY A 410 -18.54 -20.04 12.00
N GLY A 411 -19.38 -20.91 11.43
CA GLY A 411 -19.76 -20.92 10.03
C GLY A 411 -20.11 -19.54 9.47
N SER A 412 -19.34 -19.11 8.47
CA SER A 412 -19.62 -17.97 7.61
C SER A 412 -19.75 -18.47 6.17
N ALA A 413 -20.87 -18.14 5.53
CA ALA A 413 -21.29 -18.60 4.22
C ALA A 413 -20.58 -17.89 3.06
N SER A 414 -19.25 -17.90 3.05
CA SER A 414 -18.42 -17.47 1.91
C SER A 414 -17.42 -18.58 1.61
N GLY A 415 -17.77 -19.45 0.67
CA GLY A 415 -17.10 -20.72 0.37
C GLY A 415 -15.73 -20.61 -0.31
N VAL A 416 -14.76 -19.93 0.31
CA VAL A 416 -13.35 -19.97 -0.13
C VAL A 416 -12.43 -19.95 1.09
N THR A 417 -11.85 -21.10 1.45
CA THR A 417 -10.63 -21.16 2.26
C THR A 417 -9.66 -22.20 1.71
N PRO A 418 -8.81 -21.87 0.73
CA PRO A 418 -7.49 -22.46 0.70
C PRO A 418 -6.66 -21.78 1.79
N VAL A 419 -6.23 -22.55 2.80
CA VAL A 419 -5.13 -22.16 3.69
C VAL A 419 -3.88 -22.07 2.81
N MET A 420 -3.65 -20.88 2.24
CA MET A 420 -2.44 -20.63 1.44
C MET A 420 -1.25 -20.60 2.40
N LEU A 421 -0.08 -21.05 1.92
CA LEU A 421 1.18 -20.89 2.64
C LEU A 421 1.77 -19.48 2.37
N PRO A 422 2.42 -18.86 3.37
CA PRO A 422 3.04 -17.55 3.21
C PRO A 422 4.15 -17.57 2.18
N ASP A 423 4.24 -16.49 1.39
CA ASP A 423 5.35 -16.32 0.47
C ASP A 423 6.66 -16.03 1.22
N ALA A 424 6.55 -15.45 2.41
CA ALA A 424 7.66 -15.21 3.32
C ALA A 424 7.18 -15.13 4.78
N ILE A 425 8.10 -15.38 5.70
CA ILE A 425 7.90 -15.22 7.14
C ILE A 425 8.79 -14.08 7.60
N LEU A 426 8.19 -13.07 8.21
CA LEU A 426 8.86 -11.95 8.86
C LEU A 426 8.79 -12.17 10.37
N PRO A 427 9.89 -12.61 11.02
CA PRO A 427 9.88 -12.82 12.47
C PRO A 427 9.66 -11.50 13.21
N THR A 428 8.97 -11.56 14.35
CA THR A 428 8.87 -10.42 15.26
C THR A 428 10.25 -10.04 15.79
N CYS A 429 10.49 -8.73 15.92
CA CYS A 429 11.73 -8.21 16.51
C CYS A 429 11.83 -8.54 17.99
N VAL A 430 10.67 -8.65 18.67
CA VAL A 430 10.56 -8.97 20.08
C VAL A 430 9.41 -9.96 20.29
N PRO A 431 9.71 -11.23 20.61
CA PRO A 431 8.68 -12.22 20.92
C PRO A 431 7.77 -11.74 22.05
N HIS A 432 6.46 -11.95 21.93
CA HIS A 432 5.48 -11.48 22.91
C HIS A 432 5.81 -11.92 24.34
N GLU A 433 6.23 -13.17 24.53
CA GLU A 433 6.60 -13.75 25.83
C GLU A 433 7.78 -13.03 26.52
N SER A 434 8.69 -12.46 25.73
CA SER A 434 9.86 -11.73 26.22
C SER A 434 9.55 -10.29 26.67
N ARG A 435 8.31 -9.82 26.48
CA ARG A 435 7.92 -8.44 26.80
C ARG A 435 7.62 -8.25 28.29
N PRO A 436 7.86 -7.05 28.84
CA PRO A 436 7.46 -6.72 30.21
C PRO A 436 5.97 -7.03 30.46
N LEU A 437 5.62 -7.52 31.65
CA LEU A 437 4.25 -7.92 32.00
C LEU A 437 3.23 -6.81 31.72
N LEU A 438 3.56 -5.57 32.07
CA LEU A 438 2.69 -4.42 31.80
C LEU A 438 2.38 -4.25 30.31
N MET A 439 3.37 -4.48 29.44
CA MET A 439 3.17 -4.40 27.99
C MET A 439 2.31 -5.56 27.50
N ARG A 440 2.60 -6.79 27.95
CA ARG A 440 1.77 -7.96 27.61
C ARG A 440 0.30 -7.75 27.99
N VAL A 441 0.03 -7.19 29.17
CA VAL A 441 -1.33 -6.85 29.61
C VAL A 441 -1.93 -5.72 28.78
N ALA A 442 -1.16 -4.67 28.47
CA ALA A 442 -1.63 -3.54 27.68
C ALA A 442 -2.08 -3.95 26.27
N SER A 443 -1.38 -4.91 25.63
CA SER A 443 -1.75 -5.45 24.31
C SER A 443 -3.14 -6.10 24.28
N TYR A 444 -3.63 -6.61 25.42
CA TYR A 444 -4.99 -7.17 25.54
C TYR A 444 -6.06 -6.12 25.82
N VAL A 445 -5.69 -5.00 26.44
CA VAL A 445 -6.63 -3.95 26.90
C VAL A 445 -6.81 -2.85 25.85
N ILE A 446 -5.80 -2.62 25.01
CA ILE A 446 -5.79 -1.58 23.99
C ILE A 446 -5.68 -2.24 22.61
N PRO A 447 -6.79 -2.73 22.03
CA PRO A 447 -6.80 -3.17 20.63
C PRO A 447 -6.70 -1.99 19.64
N PHE A 448 -6.80 -0.74 20.12
CA PHE A 448 -6.81 0.50 19.32
C PHE A 448 -6.07 1.66 19.98
#